data_AF-Q4CPU6-F1
#
_entry.id   AF-Q4CPU6-F1
#
_cell.length_a   1.000
_cell.length_b   1.000
_cell.length_c   1.000
_cell.angle_alpha   90.00
_cell.angle_beta   90.00
_cell.angle_gamma   90.00
#
_symmetry.space_group_name_H-M   'P 1'
#
loop_
_entity.id
_entity.type
_entity.pdbx_description
1 polymer ?
#
loop_
_entity_poly.entity_id
_entity_poly.type
_entity_poly.pdbx_seq_one_letter_code
_entity_poly.pdbx_strand_id
1 'polypeptide(L)'
;MSPVIALHEDLQKRLEEYRSTRGFSPVKWIEQKCAALNEYMASHGLKVCVTSVSGGIDSAVVLALCSRAMRMPNSPIVRNVGICQPICSSAWALARGRENIQSCGALEVIVDQTELYKQLSRIVETAVGIDGQNFARGQLRSYMRTPVAYYVAQLYSQEGNAAIVMGTGNMDEDGYLAYFCKAGDGVVDVQLISDLHKSEVFRVARELGVPANTLQASPSADLWEGQTDEEELGFPYDFVELYTGWCLQLSDEERQSFLHSLSSDARQQYEKYKDACENTHRRNAHKLRGPINL
;
A
#
# COMPACT_ATOMS: atom_id res chain seq x y z
N MET A 1 0.15 23.18 -5.47
CA MET A 1 1.23 22.46 -6.17
C MET A 1 0.87 22.38 -7.64
N SER A 2 1.82 22.37 -8.57
CA SER A 2 1.51 22.06 -9.97
C SER A 2 0.98 20.62 -10.05
N PRO A 3 -0.04 20.33 -10.89
CA PRO A 3 -0.53 18.96 -11.05
C PRO A 3 0.62 18.04 -11.45
N VAL A 4 0.63 16.82 -10.92
CA VAL A 4 1.57 15.80 -11.39
C VAL A 4 1.27 15.51 -12.85
N ILE A 5 2.31 15.60 -13.66
CA ILE A 5 2.22 15.34 -15.10
C ILE A 5 2.65 13.89 -15.31
N ALA A 6 1.95 13.19 -16.20
CA ALA A 6 2.40 11.89 -16.68
C ALA A 6 3.84 11.93 -17.18
N LEU A 7 4.49 10.78 -17.23
CA LEU A 7 5.85 10.67 -17.78
C LEU A 7 5.88 11.21 -19.21
N HIS A 8 6.93 11.98 -19.51
CA HIS A 8 7.27 12.39 -20.85
C HIS A 8 7.46 11.16 -21.74
N GLU A 9 7.13 11.26 -23.03
CA GLU A 9 7.13 10.14 -23.97
C GLU A 9 8.46 9.36 -24.00
N ASP A 10 9.61 10.06 -23.98
CA ASP A 10 10.94 9.42 -23.86
C ASP A 10 11.08 8.52 -22.62
N LEU A 11 10.60 8.98 -21.46
CA LEU A 11 10.64 8.24 -20.20
C LEU A 11 9.62 7.10 -20.18
N GLN A 12 8.43 7.35 -20.73
CA GLN A 12 7.36 6.36 -20.87
C GLN A 12 7.81 5.18 -21.74
N LYS A 13 8.45 5.47 -22.89
CA LYS A 13 9.01 4.45 -23.78
C LYS A 13 10.03 3.59 -23.05
N ARG A 14 10.93 4.22 -22.27
CA ARG A 14 11.92 3.48 -21.48
C ARG A 14 11.28 2.60 -20.40
N LEU A 15 10.24 3.09 -19.73
CA LEU A 15 9.47 2.33 -18.76
C LEU A 15 8.77 1.12 -19.39
N GLU A 16 8.23 1.26 -20.60
CA GLU A 16 7.62 0.15 -21.35
C GLU A 16 8.64 -0.90 -21.77
N GLU A 17 9.84 -0.49 -22.22
CA GLU A 17 10.95 -1.40 -22.48
C GLU A 17 11.34 -2.17 -21.22
N TYR A 18 11.47 -1.48 -20.07
CA TYR A 18 11.72 -2.11 -18.78
C TYR A 18 10.65 -3.14 -18.42
N ARG A 19 9.37 -2.76 -18.45
CA ARG A 19 8.23 -3.64 -18.14
C ARG A 19 8.19 -4.88 -19.05
N SER A 20 8.55 -4.72 -20.32
CA SER A 20 8.68 -5.83 -21.28
C SER A 20 9.80 -6.80 -20.87
N THR A 21 10.99 -6.29 -20.53
CA THR A 21 12.12 -7.12 -20.08
C THR A 21 11.86 -7.82 -18.75
N ARG A 22 11.14 -7.17 -17.82
CA ARG A 22 10.73 -7.77 -16.55
C ARG A 22 9.79 -8.96 -16.73
N GLY A 23 9.02 -8.99 -17.82
CA GLY A 23 8.21 -10.16 -18.19
C GLY A 23 7.18 -10.57 -17.14
N PHE A 24 6.70 -9.63 -16.31
CA PHE A 24 5.80 -9.92 -15.20
C PHE A 24 4.50 -10.58 -15.69
N SER A 25 4.11 -11.68 -15.06
CA SER A 25 2.88 -12.42 -15.34
C SER A 25 2.00 -12.43 -14.09
N PRO A 26 0.87 -11.68 -14.06
CA PRO A 26 -0.03 -11.65 -12.92
C PRO A 26 -0.52 -13.04 -12.52
N VAL A 27 -0.92 -13.87 -13.49
CA VAL A 27 -1.42 -15.24 -13.25
C VAL A 27 -0.39 -16.08 -12.51
N LYS A 28 0.84 -16.16 -13.06
CA LYS A 28 1.92 -16.95 -12.45
C LYS A 28 2.28 -16.42 -11.07
N TRP A 29 2.39 -15.10 -10.93
CA TRP A 29 2.72 -14.48 -9.65
C TRP A 29 1.64 -14.73 -8.59
N ILE A 30 0.35 -14.62 -8.95
CA ILE A 30 -0.78 -14.89 -8.04
C ILE A 30 -0.72 -16.33 -7.54
N GLU A 31 -0.53 -17.30 -8.42
CA GLU A 31 -0.43 -18.72 -8.03
C GLU A 31 0.73 -18.96 -7.06
N GLN A 32 1.91 -18.43 -7.39
CA GLN A 32 3.11 -18.56 -6.55
C GLN A 32 2.93 -17.87 -5.20
N LYS A 33 2.35 -16.66 -5.18
CA LYS A 33 2.15 -15.90 -3.94
C LYS A 33 1.11 -16.54 -3.03
N CYS A 34 0.00 -17.03 -3.59
CA CYS A 34 -1.02 -17.73 -2.82
C CYS A 34 -0.50 -19.07 -2.27
N ALA A 35 0.33 -19.79 -3.02
CA ALA A 35 1.00 -20.99 -2.53
C ALA A 35 1.95 -20.68 -1.37
N ALA A 36 2.79 -19.64 -1.51
CA ALA A 36 3.71 -19.21 -0.47
C ALA A 36 2.97 -18.74 0.81
N LEU A 37 1.85 -18.03 0.66
CA LEU A 37 1.00 -17.67 1.80
C LEU A 37 0.46 -18.93 2.51
N ASN A 38 -0.08 -19.90 1.76
CA ASN A 38 -0.57 -21.14 2.37
C ASN A 38 0.54 -21.93 3.08
N GLU A 39 1.75 -21.99 2.52
CA GLU A 39 2.91 -22.63 3.14
C GLU A 39 3.33 -21.93 4.44
N TYR A 40 3.39 -20.59 4.41
CA TYR A 40 3.67 -19.79 5.60
C TYR A 40 2.61 -20.00 6.69
N MET A 41 1.33 -19.95 6.32
CA MET A 41 0.22 -20.14 7.26
C MET A 41 0.24 -21.56 7.87
N ALA A 42 0.54 -22.59 7.08
CA ALA A 42 0.60 -23.97 7.54
C ALA A 42 1.77 -24.19 8.50
N SER A 43 2.97 -23.70 8.16
CA SER A 43 4.18 -23.86 8.97
C SER A 43 4.10 -23.17 10.34
N HIS A 44 3.27 -22.14 10.47
CA HIS A 44 3.10 -21.39 11.72
C HIS A 44 1.76 -21.68 12.43
N GLY A 45 0.96 -22.64 11.94
CA GLY A 45 -0.33 -22.98 12.54
C GLY A 45 -1.40 -21.88 12.44
N LEU A 46 -1.24 -20.94 11.51
CA LEU A 46 -2.12 -19.79 11.30
C LEU A 46 -3.34 -20.18 10.47
N LYS A 47 -4.48 -19.55 10.79
CA LYS A 47 -5.81 -19.89 10.27
C LYS A 47 -6.57 -18.69 9.73
N VAL A 48 -6.24 -17.47 10.15
CA VAL A 48 -7.01 -16.27 9.82
C VAL A 48 -6.12 -15.17 9.27
N CYS A 49 -6.52 -14.60 8.14
CA CYS A 49 -5.93 -13.37 7.59
C CYS A 49 -6.84 -12.20 7.96
N VAL A 50 -6.28 -11.18 8.61
CA VAL A 50 -6.97 -9.93 8.97
C VAL A 50 -6.38 -8.79 8.15
N THR A 51 -7.20 -8.11 7.35
CA THR A 51 -6.77 -7.00 6.50
C THR A 51 -7.56 -5.74 6.86
N SER A 52 -6.87 -4.62 7.10
CA SER A 52 -7.52 -3.31 7.19
C SER A 52 -7.85 -2.79 5.79
N VAL A 53 -9.09 -2.35 5.58
CA VAL A 53 -9.63 -2.02 4.25
C VAL A 53 -9.88 -0.53 4.15
N SER A 54 -9.12 0.15 3.29
CA SER A 54 -9.23 1.59 3.03
C SER A 54 -10.18 1.94 1.88
N GLY A 55 -10.56 0.95 1.07
CA GLY A 55 -11.26 1.17 -0.21
C GLY A 55 -10.32 1.46 -1.39
N GLY A 56 -9.00 1.50 -1.14
CA GLY A 56 -7.96 1.59 -2.16
C GLY A 56 -7.59 0.23 -2.79
N ILE A 57 -6.81 0.30 -3.86
CA ILE A 57 -6.43 -0.85 -4.69
C ILE A 57 -5.61 -1.90 -3.93
N ASP A 58 -4.70 -1.48 -3.06
CA ASP A 58 -3.74 -2.37 -2.40
C ASP A 58 -4.44 -3.32 -1.42
N SER A 59 -5.29 -2.77 -0.55
CA SER A 59 -6.13 -3.58 0.37
C SER A 59 -7.08 -4.51 -0.37
N ALA A 60 -7.61 -4.08 -1.53
CA ALA A 60 -8.48 -4.91 -2.36
C ALA A 60 -7.74 -6.11 -2.96
N VAL A 61 -6.51 -5.91 -3.44
CA VAL A 61 -5.64 -6.99 -3.94
C VAL A 61 -5.28 -7.96 -2.82
N VAL A 62 -4.88 -7.46 -1.64
CA VAL A 62 -4.51 -8.31 -0.51
C VAL A 62 -5.70 -9.17 -0.05
N LEU A 63 -6.90 -8.58 0.07
CA LEU A 63 -8.12 -9.35 0.35
C LEU A 63 -8.38 -10.42 -0.70
N ALA A 64 -8.30 -10.08 -1.98
CA ALA A 64 -8.56 -11.01 -3.06
C ALA A 64 -7.52 -12.15 -3.11
N LEU A 65 -6.25 -11.87 -2.83
CA LEU A 65 -5.18 -12.87 -2.69
C LEU A 65 -5.44 -13.81 -1.51
N CYS A 66 -5.80 -13.27 -0.34
CA CYS A 66 -6.14 -14.09 0.83
C CYS A 66 -7.33 -15.02 0.53
N SER A 67 -8.36 -14.52 -0.15
CA SER A 67 -9.49 -15.32 -0.61
C SER A 67 -9.11 -16.36 -1.67
N ARG A 68 -8.20 -16.04 -2.60
CA ARG A 68 -7.68 -16.98 -3.60
C ARG A 68 -6.88 -18.10 -2.92
N ALA A 69 -6.02 -17.75 -1.97
CA ALA A 69 -5.22 -18.70 -1.19
C ALA A 69 -6.10 -19.61 -0.33
N MET A 70 -7.11 -19.05 0.35
CA MET A 70 -8.10 -19.79 1.14
C MET A 70 -8.87 -20.83 0.33
N ARG A 71 -9.10 -20.59 -0.98
CA ARG A 71 -9.79 -21.53 -1.88
C ARG A 71 -8.86 -22.58 -2.52
N MET A 72 -7.55 -22.49 -2.33
CA MET A 72 -6.63 -23.51 -2.87
C MET A 72 -6.76 -24.84 -2.11
N PRO A 73 -6.48 -25.98 -2.77
CA PRO A 73 -6.46 -27.28 -2.09
C PRO A 73 -5.54 -27.26 -0.86
N ASN A 74 -5.99 -27.88 0.23
CA ASN A 74 -5.25 -27.99 1.49
C ASN A 74 -4.87 -26.65 2.13
N SER A 75 -5.54 -25.55 1.79
CA SER A 75 -5.30 -24.27 2.48
C SER A 75 -5.56 -24.41 3.98
N PRO A 76 -4.63 -23.97 4.85
CA PRO A 76 -4.87 -23.91 6.29
C PRO A 76 -5.76 -22.72 6.69
N ILE A 77 -6.02 -21.78 5.76
CA ILE A 77 -6.79 -20.56 6.01
C ILE A 77 -8.26 -20.93 6.12
N VAL A 78 -8.87 -20.64 7.26
CA VAL A 78 -10.30 -20.86 7.53
C VAL A 78 -11.09 -19.56 7.47
N ARG A 79 -10.41 -18.40 7.51
CA ARG A 79 -11.06 -17.09 7.53
C ARG A 79 -10.21 -16.02 6.84
N ASN A 80 -10.85 -15.26 5.96
CA ASN A 80 -10.37 -13.98 5.47
C ASN A 80 -11.28 -12.87 6.02
N VAL A 81 -10.72 -11.89 6.72
CA VAL A 81 -11.45 -10.83 7.44
C VAL A 81 -11.01 -9.48 6.90
N GLY A 82 -11.96 -8.70 6.39
CA GLY A 82 -11.76 -7.31 5.99
C GLY A 82 -12.37 -6.37 7.01
N ILE A 83 -11.56 -5.49 7.59
CA ILE A 83 -12.00 -4.51 8.58
C ILE A 83 -12.05 -3.12 7.94
N CYS A 84 -13.25 -2.59 7.76
CA CYS A 84 -13.46 -1.18 7.43
C CYS A 84 -13.41 -0.34 8.71
N GLN A 85 -12.54 0.67 8.74
CA GLN A 85 -12.25 1.47 9.93
C GLN A 85 -12.41 2.98 9.67
N PRO A 86 -13.65 3.48 9.49
CA PRO A 86 -13.87 4.89 9.23
C PRO A 86 -13.48 5.75 10.44
N ILE A 87 -12.77 6.86 10.16
CA ILE A 87 -12.38 7.87 11.16
C ILE A 87 -12.50 9.25 10.52
N CYS A 88 -13.66 9.90 10.67
CA CYS A 88 -13.99 11.09 9.88
C CYS A 88 -13.72 10.87 8.37
N SER A 89 -13.96 9.64 7.90
CA SER A 89 -13.62 9.19 6.55
C SER A 89 -14.67 9.58 5.53
N SER A 90 -14.25 9.64 4.27
CA SER A 90 -15.17 9.90 3.16
C SER A 90 -16.14 8.73 2.97
N ALA A 91 -17.39 9.03 2.59
CA ALA A 91 -18.42 8.00 2.35
C ALA A 91 -18.00 6.98 1.26
N TRP A 92 -17.25 7.44 0.25
CA TRP A 92 -16.74 6.57 -0.82
C TRP A 92 -15.78 5.49 -0.29
N ALA A 93 -15.01 5.77 0.77
CA ALA A 93 -13.99 4.86 1.28
C ALA A 93 -14.64 3.62 1.90
N LEU A 94 -15.67 3.86 2.71
CA LEU A 94 -16.48 2.79 3.27
C LEU A 94 -17.24 2.02 2.17
N ALA A 95 -17.86 2.71 1.21
CA ALA A 95 -18.60 2.05 0.13
C ALA A 95 -17.70 1.10 -0.69
N ARG A 96 -16.54 1.59 -1.14
CA ARG A 96 -15.57 0.77 -1.89
C ARG A 96 -14.99 -0.35 -1.03
N GLY A 97 -14.68 -0.08 0.24
CA GLY A 97 -14.18 -1.10 1.16
C GLY A 97 -15.15 -2.29 1.30
N ARG A 98 -16.44 -2.00 1.49
CA ARG A 98 -17.49 -3.02 1.55
C ARG A 98 -17.65 -3.78 0.23
N GLU A 99 -17.62 -3.08 -0.89
CA GLU A 99 -17.66 -3.69 -2.23
C GLU A 99 -16.50 -4.67 -2.45
N ASN A 100 -15.26 -4.27 -2.08
CA ASN A 100 -14.07 -5.11 -2.18
C ASN A 100 -14.13 -6.35 -1.28
N ILE A 101 -14.66 -6.22 -0.05
CA ILE A 101 -14.85 -7.35 0.87
C ILE A 101 -15.86 -8.34 0.28
N GLN A 102 -17.01 -7.84 -0.20
CA GLN A 102 -18.07 -8.66 -0.75
C GLN A 102 -17.64 -9.37 -2.04
N SER A 103 -16.90 -8.70 -2.93
CA SER A 103 -16.48 -9.28 -4.22
C SER A 103 -15.56 -10.50 -4.06
N CYS A 104 -14.79 -10.57 -2.97
CA CYS A 104 -13.88 -11.67 -2.70
C CYS A 104 -14.40 -12.69 -1.67
N GLY A 105 -15.58 -12.47 -1.09
CA GLY A 105 -16.21 -13.34 -0.08
C GLY A 105 -15.54 -13.30 1.30
N ALA A 106 -14.85 -12.22 1.64
CA ALA A 106 -14.29 -12.02 2.99
C ALA A 106 -15.40 -11.65 3.99
N LEU A 107 -15.15 -11.83 5.30
CA LEU A 107 -16.05 -11.27 6.32
C LEU A 107 -15.87 -9.78 6.46
N GLU A 108 -16.99 -9.08 6.41
CA GLU A 108 -17.08 -7.66 6.73
C GLU A 108 -17.09 -7.45 8.24
N VAL A 109 -16.14 -6.66 8.72
CA VAL A 109 -16.15 -6.04 10.05
C VAL A 109 -16.09 -4.54 9.86
N ILE A 110 -16.96 -3.81 10.55
CA ILE A 110 -16.95 -2.34 10.55
C ILE A 110 -16.70 -1.86 11.98
N VAL A 111 -15.64 -1.07 12.16
CA VAL A 111 -15.32 -0.43 13.45
C VAL A 111 -15.18 1.06 13.20
N ASP A 112 -16.27 1.81 13.40
CA ASP A 112 -16.23 3.27 13.34
C ASP A 112 -15.57 3.82 14.60
N GLN A 113 -14.46 4.54 14.41
CA GLN A 113 -13.68 5.12 15.50
C GLN A 113 -13.78 6.64 15.55
N THR A 114 -14.70 7.24 14.79
CA THR A 114 -14.82 8.70 14.65
C THR A 114 -14.95 9.42 15.99
N GLU A 115 -15.81 8.93 16.89
CA GLU A 115 -16.01 9.55 18.20
C GLU A 115 -14.84 9.29 19.15
N LEU A 116 -14.24 8.10 19.11
CA LEU A 116 -13.04 7.78 19.88
C LEU A 116 -11.86 8.66 19.45
N TYR A 117 -11.72 8.90 18.14
CA TYR A 117 -10.70 9.77 17.57
C TYR A 117 -10.87 11.21 18.04
N LYS A 118 -12.09 11.77 17.99
CA LYS A 118 -12.36 13.13 18.48
C LYS A 118 -12.02 13.30 19.95
N GLN A 119 -12.29 12.27 20.77
CA GLN A 119 -11.94 12.29 22.18
C GLN A 119 -10.44 12.21 22.40
N LEU A 120 -9.77 11.26 21.75
CA LEU A 120 -8.34 11.04 21.90
C LEU A 120 -7.53 12.23 21.41
N SER A 121 -7.84 12.76 20.21
CA SER A 121 -7.15 13.94 19.67
C SER A 121 -7.28 15.12 20.62
N ARG A 122 -8.49 15.42 21.10
CA ARG A 122 -8.72 16.50 22.06
C ARG A 122 -7.93 16.33 23.35
N ILE A 123 -7.94 15.14 23.94
CA ILE A 123 -7.24 14.87 25.21
C ILE A 123 -5.73 15.06 25.03
N VAL A 124 -5.15 14.51 23.95
CA VAL A 124 -3.71 14.62 23.68
C VAL A 124 -3.30 16.05 23.34
N GLU A 125 -4.02 16.73 22.44
CA GLU A 125 -3.76 18.12 22.04
C GLU A 125 -3.84 19.06 23.26
N THR A 126 -4.84 18.89 24.13
CA THR A 126 -4.99 19.68 25.37
C THR A 126 -3.84 19.41 26.34
N ALA A 127 -3.46 18.15 26.56
CA ALA A 127 -2.41 17.79 27.50
C ALA A 127 -1.03 18.28 27.07
N VAL A 128 -0.75 18.29 25.76
CA VAL A 128 0.51 18.79 25.18
C VAL A 128 0.50 20.31 25.02
N GLY A 129 -0.68 20.94 24.92
CA GLY A 129 -0.83 22.38 24.69
C GLY A 129 -0.51 22.80 23.25
N ILE A 130 -0.66 21.88 22.28
CA ILE A 130 -0.41 22.12 20.85
C ILE A 130 -1.60 21.60 20.04
N ASP A 131 -2.23 22.47 19.26
CA ASP A 131 -3.34 22.09 18.38
C ASP A 131 -2.85 21.26 17.19
N GLY A 132 -3.57 20.18 16.90
CA GLY A 132 -3.25 19.29 15.79
C GLY A 132 -3.56 19.91 14.43
N GLN A 133 -2.60 19.85 13.50
CA GLN A 133 -2.80 20.18 12.09
C GLN A 133 -3.20 18.93 11.28
N ASN A 134 -3.61 19.12 10.02
CA ASN A 134 -4.11 18.06 9.13
C ASN A 134 -3.18 16.84 9.07
N PHE A 135 -1.88 17.05 8.91
CA PHE A 135 -0.91 15.95 8.84
C PHE A 135 -0.86 15.14 10.15
N ALA A 136 -0.67 15.80 11.29
CA ALA A 136 -0.61 15.13 12.60
C ALA A 136 -1.91 14.39 12.95
N ARG A 137 -3.06 15.02 12.66
CA ARG A 137 -4.38 14.42 12.83
C ARG A 137 -4.60 13.22 11.90
N GLY A 138 -4.15 13.31 10.64
CA GLY A 138 -4.15 12.20 9.69
C GLY A 138 -3.28 11.02 10.16
N GLN A 139 -2.11 11.30 10.71
CA GLN A 139 -1.24 10.28 11.31
C GLN A 139 -1.93 9.58 12.49
N LEU A 140 -2.60 10.32 13.37
CA LEU A 140 -3.37 9.73 14.47
C LEU A 140 -4.46 8.77 13.99
N ARG A 141 -5.18 9.11 12.91
CA ARG A 141 -6.15 8.19 12.29
C ARG A 141 -5.49 6.89 11.85
N SER A 142 -4.30 6.98 11.25
CA SER A 142 -3.52 5.80 10.86
C SER A 142 -3.12 4.95 12.08
N TYR A 143 -2.59 5.58 13.14
CA TYR A 143 -2.21 4.87 14.38
C TYR A 143 -3.38 4.11 15.03
N MET A 144 -4.57 4.72 15.05
CA MET A 144 -5.74 4.15 15.69
C MET A 144 -6.28 2.89 14.99
N ARG A 145 -5.95 2.69 13.70
CA ARG A 145 -6.39 1.51 12.95
C ARG A 145 -5.63 0.24 13.35
N THR A 146 -4.40 0.38 13.86
CA THR A 146 -3.52 -0.74 14.23
C THR A 146 -4.04 -1.53 15.43
N PRO A 147 -4.41 -0.92 16.57
CA PRO A 147 -4.98 -1.66 17.71
C PRO A 147 -6.20 -2.50 17.35
N VAL A 148 -7.08 -2.00 16.50
CA VAL A 148 -8.29 -2.73 16.08
C VAL A 148 -7.93 -3.98 15.28
N ALA A 149 -7.02 -3.87 14.31
CA ALA A 149 -6.60 -5.01 13.49
C ALA A 149 -5.99 -6.13 14.36
N TYR A 150 -5.07 -5.78 15.25
CA TYR A 150 -4.46 -6.75 16.17
C TYR A 150 -5.43 -7.27 17.22
N TYR A 151 -6.36 -6.45 17.72
CA TYR A 151 -7.36 -6.93 18.66
C TYR A 151 -8.32 -7.92 18.01
N VAL A 152 -8.76 -7.69 16.77
CA VAL A 152 -9.52 -8.67 15.98
C VAL A 152 -8.71 -9.96 15.79
N ALA A 153 -7.43 -9.87 15.46
CA ALA A 153 -6.56 -11.04 15.35
C ALA A 153 -6.45 -11.81 16.69
N GLN A 154 -6.36 -11.10 17.81
CA GLN A 154 -6.32 -11.70 19.14
C GLN A 154 -7.64 -12.40 19.51
N LEU A 155 -8.79 -11.82 19.15
CA LEU A 155 -10.10 -12.44 19.36
C LEU A 155 -10.22 -13.78 18.61
N TYR A 156 -9.77 -13.84 17.36
CA TYR A 156 -9.73 -15.11 16.62
C TYR A 156 -8.76 -16.13 17.23
N SER A 157 -7.60 -15.66 17.68
CA SER A 157 -6.57 -16.50 18.32
C SER A 157 -7.08 -17.11 19.63
N GLN A 158 -7.85 -16.36 20.41
CA GLN A 158 -8.53 -16.85 21.62
C GLN A 158 -9.51 -18.00 21.30
N GLU A 159 -10.21 -17.92 20.17
CA GLU A 159 -11.13 -18.95 19.69
C GLU A 159 -10.42 -20.12 18.97
N GLY A 160 -9.11 -20.29 19.19
CA GLY A 160 -8.32 -21.38 18.60
C GLY A 160 -7.98 -21.20 17.12
N ASN A 161 -8.23 -20.03 16.55
CA ASN A 161 -7.93 -19.71 15.16
C ASN A 161 -6.84 -18.63 15.09
N ALA A 162 -5.58 -19.04 15.25
CA ALA A 162 -4.45 -18.11 15.22
C ALA A 162 -4.48 -17.21 13.97
N ALA A 163 -4.39 -15.91 14.19
CA ALA A 163 -4.62 -14.90 13.16
C ALA A 163 -3.40 -14.00 12.97
N ILE A 164 -3.20 -13.53 11.75
CA ILE A 164 -2.19 -12.53 11.41
C ILE A 164 -2.80 -11.31 10.74
N VAL A 165 -2.17 -10.15 10.95
CA VAL A 165 -2.47 -8.89 10.28
C VAL A 165 -1.68 -8.81 8.98
N MET A 166 -2.41 -8.64 7.88
CA MET A 166 -1.86 -8.49 6.53
C MET A 166 -1.55 -7.02 6.23
N GLY A 167 -0.34 -6.78 5.75
CA GLY A 167 0.08 -5.51 5.17
C GLY A 167 -0.32 -5.36 3.71
N THR A 168 -0.44 -4.09 3.31
CA THR A 168 -0.87 -3.67 1.97
C THR A 168 0.20 -2.83 1.27
N GLY A 169 1.44 -2.85 1.78
CA GLY A 169 2.54 -2.09 1.22
C GLY A 169 3.07 -2.74 -0.05
N ASN A 170 3.21 -1.93 -1.11
CA ASN A 170 3.83 -2.36 -2.36
C ASN A 170 5.31 -1.90 -2.45
N MET A 171 6.02 -2.35 -3.47
CA MET A 171 7.46 -2.11 -3.63
C MET A 171 7.81 -0.62 -3.74
N ASP A 172 6.94 0.17 -4.39
CA ASP A 172 7.17 1.60 -4.61
C ASP A 172 6.96 2.39 -3.30
N GLU A 173 5.83 2.16 -2.65
CA GLU A 173 5.42 2.84 -1.42
C GLU A 173 6.30 2.44 -0.23
N ASP A 174 6.31 1.16 0.13
CA ASP A 174 6.96 0.69 1.35
C ASP A 174 8.43 0.39 1.13
N GLY A 175 8.77 -0.21 -0.02
CA GLY A 175 10.11 -0.70 -0.31
C GLY A 175 11.11 0.43 -0.54
N TYR A 176 10.80 1.35 -1.46
CA TYR A 176 11.68 2.46 -1.78
C TYR A 176 11.30 3.76 -1.07
N LEU A 177 10.08 4.26 -1.24
CA LEU A 177 9.71 5.58 -0.72
C LEU A 177 9.56 5.63 0.81
N ALA A 178 9.37 4.47 1.44
CA ALA A 178 8.93 4.35 2.82
C ALA A 178 7.72 5.26 3.13
N TYR A 179 6.81 5.33 2.16
CA TYR A 179 5.58 6.10 2.17
C TYR A 179 4.47 5.31 2.89
N PHE A 180 4.72 5.02 4.16
CA PHE A 180 3.78 4.38 5.07
C PHE A 180 3.85 5.03 6.45
N CYS A 181 2.88 4.74 7.30
CA CYS A 181 2.84 5.15 8.68
C CYS A 181 3.46 4.06 9.57
N LYS A 182 4.62 4.34 10.18
CA LYS A 182 5.37 3.34 10.98
C LYS A 182 4.55 2.71 12.10
N ALA A 183 3.69 3.48 12.76
CA ALA A 183 2.79 3.01 13.82
C ALA A 183 1.36 2.75 13.33
N GLY A 184 1.15 2.75 12.01
CA GLY A 184 -0.10 2.49 11.32
C GLY A 184 0.00 1.22 10.47
N ASP A 185 -0.12 1.39 9.16
CA ASP A 185 0.03 0.34 8.13
C ASP A 185 1.44 -0.28 8.03
N GLY A 186 2.44 0.32 8.68
CA GLY A 186 3.76 -0.30 8.86
C GLY A 186 3.82 -1.36 9.98
N VAL A 187 2.79 -1.49 10.82
CA VAL A 187 2.73 -2.49 11.91
C VAL A 187 1.83 -3.65 11.46
N VAL A 188 2.44 -4.65 10.84
CA VAL A 188 1.77 -5.81 10.25
C VAL A 188 2.67 -7.04 10.36
N ASP A 189 2.10 -8.23 10.22
CA ASP A 189 2.86 -9.49 10.36
C ASP A 189 3.41 -9.99 9.01
N VAL A 190 2.68 -9.74 7.91
CA VAL A 190 3.05 -10.21 6.56
C VAL A 190 2.74 -9.13 5.53
N GLN A 191 3.75 -8.74 4.74
CA GLN A 191 3.57 -7.93 3.54
C GLN A 191 3.45 -8.83 2.31
N LEU A 192 2.25 -8.90 1.72
CA LEU A 192 1.96 -9.88 0.66
C LEU A 192 2.32 -9.40 -0.75
N ILE A 193 2.32 -8.08 -0.95
CA ILE A 193 2.50 -7.42 -2.26
C ILE A 193 3.72 -6.49 -2.31
N SER A 194 4.62 -6.56 -1.32
CA SER A 194 5.80 -5.67 -1.22
C SER A 194 6.85 -5.89 -2.31
N ASP A 195 6.69 -6.92 -3.14
CA ASP A 195 7.51 -7.23 -4.32
C ASP A 195 6.88 -6.77 -5.64
N LEU A 196 5.74 -6.07 -5.60
CA LEU A 196 5.06 -5.52 -6.77
C LEU A 196 5.25 -4.01 -6.90
N HIS A 197 5.55 -3.53 -8.10
CA HIS A 197 5.33 -2.11 -8.43
C HIS A 197 3.83 -1.81 -8.45
N LYS A 198 3.46 -0.53 -8.27
CA LYS A 198 2.05 -0.09 -8.30
C LYS A 198 1.35 -0.52 -9.59
N SER A 199 2.02 -0.44 -10.73
CA SER A 199 1.48 -0.89 -12.01
C SER A 199 1.17 -2.38 -12.03
N GLU A 200 1.99 -3.20 -11.36
CA GLU A 200 1.80 -4.63 -11.20
C GLU A 200 0.66 -4.94 -10.23
N VAL A 201 0.49 -4.17 -9.16
CA VAL A 201 -0.68 -4.24 -8.28
C VAL A 201 -1.97 -4.08 -9.09
N PHE A 202 -2.04 -3.09 -10.00
CA PHE A 202 -3.19 -2.91 -10.89
C PHE A 202 -3.40 -4.08 -11.86
N ARG A 203 -2.33 -4.70 -12.36
CA ARG A 203 -2.41 -5.88 -13.24
C ARG A 203 -2.93 -7.11 -12.47
N VAL A 204 -2.45 -7.32 -11.25
CA VAL A 204 -2.93 -8.37 -10.33
C VAL A 204 -4.38 -8.12 -9.94
N ALA A 205 -4.77 -6.87 -9.67
CA ALA A 205 -6.14 -6.52 -9.34
C ALA A 205 -7.13 -6.86 -10.46
N ARG A 206 -6.76 -6.60 -11.72
CA ARG A 206 -7.57 -6.99 -12.89
C ARG A 206 -7.73 -8.50 -12.98
N GLU A 207 -6.64 -9.25 -12.80
CA GLU A 207 -6.66 -10.72 -12.86
C GLU A 207 -7.49 -11.34 -11.72
N LEU A 208 -7.45 -10.73 -10.52
CA LEU A 208 -8.24 -11.17 -9.37
C LEU A 208 -9.72 -10.74 -9.41
N GLY A 209 -10.13 -9.93 -10.40
CA GLY A 209 -11.50 -9.44 -10.51
C GLY A 209 -11.87 -8.40 -9.47
N VAL A 210 -10.92 -7.52 -9.07
CA VAL A 210 -11.21 -6.39 -8.18
C VAL A 210 -12.27 -5.47 -8.82
N PRO A 211 -13.25 -4.96 -8.05
CA PRO A 211 -14.32 -4.11 -8.56
C PRO A 211 -13.83 -2.89 -9.36
N ALA A 212 -14.58 -2.52 -10.40
CA ALA A 212 -14.25 -1.42 -11.31
C ALA A 212 -14.12 -0.07 -10.58
N ASN A 213 -14.97 0.19 -9.59
CA ASN A 213 -14.91 1.43 -8.79
C ASN A 213 -13.58 1.59 -8.05
N THR A 214 -12.97 0.49 -7.64
CA THR A 214 -11.65 0.48 -7.01
C THR A 214 -10.53 0.56 -8.05
N LEU A 215 -10.66 -0.16 -9.17
CA LEU A 215 -9.68 -0.15 -10.27
C LEU A 215 -9.51 1.22 -10.94
N GLN A 216 -10.59 2.00 -11.03
CA GLN A 216 -10.61 3.29 -11.75
C GLN A 216 -10.31 4.49 -10.85
N ALA A 217 -10.27 4.29 -9.52
CA ALA A 217 -10.01 5.37 -8.60
C ALA A 217 -8.51 5.67 -8.51
N SER A 218 -8.19 6.96 -8.39
CA SER A 218 -6.83 7.40 -8.09
C SER A 218 -6.35 6.87 -6.73
N PRO A 219 -5.07 6.47 -6.60
CA PRO A 219 -4.47 6.13 -5.32
C PRO A 219 -4.61 7.28 -4.30
N SER A 220 -5.13 6.96 -3.12
CA SER A 220 -5.39 7.90 -2.03
C SER A 220 -5.49 7.13 -0.71
N ALA A 221 -4.96 7.74 0.35
CA ALA A 221 -5.00 7.19 1.70
C ALA A 221 -6.21 7.68 2.55
N ASP A 222 -7.11 8.53 1.98
CA ASP A 222 -8.26 9.15 2.66
C ASP A 222 -7.87 9.81 4.00
N LEU A 223 -6.70 10.46 4.05
CA LEU A 223 -6.21 11.14 5.25
C LEU A 223 -6.88 12.52 5.44
N TRP A 224 -7.18 13.21 4.34
CA TRP A 224 -7.98 14.44 4.28
C TRP A 224 -8.64 14.58 2.89
N GLU A 225 -9.64 15.46 2.79
CA GLU A 225 -10.42 15.64 1.56
C GLU A 225 -9.54 16.11 0.39
N GLY A 226 -9.71 15.47 -0.77
CA GLY A 226 -9.00 15.80 -2.01
C GLY A 226 -7.54 15.32 -2.10
N GLN A 227 -7.04 14.56 -1.13
CA GLN A 227 -5.68 14.02 -1.16
C GLN A 227 -5.55 12.88 -2.18
N THR A 228 -4.55 12.95 -3.05
CA THR A 228 -4.03 11.81 -3.81
C THR A 228 -2.56 11.62 -3.50
N ASP A 229 -2.07 10.38 -3.61
CA ASP A 229 -0.68 10.07 -3.25
C ASP A 229 0.31 10.77 -4.18
N GLU A 230 0.04 10.75 -5.49
CA GLU A 230 0.94 11.37 -6.47
C GLU A 230 1.02 12.89 -6.28
N GLU A 231 -0.09 13.57 -5.98
CA GLU A 231 -0.05 15.02 -5.68
C GLU A 231 0.74 15.35 -4.42
N GLU A 232 0.69 14.50 -3.39
CA GLU A 232 1.50 14.65 -2.19
C GLU A 232 3.00 14.39 -2.45
N LEU A 233 3.30 13.39 -3.29
CA LEU A 233 4.66 13.02 -3.67
C LEU A 233 5.30 14.00 -4.66
N GLY A 234 4.52 14.58 -5.57
CA GLY A 234 4.97 15.48 -6.63
C GLY A 234 5.50 14.78 -7.89
N PHE A 235 5.32 13.47 -8.01
CA PHE A 235 5.71 12.63 -9.14
C PHE A 235 4.82 11.39 -9.23
N PRO A 236 4.66 10.76 -10.41
CA PRO A 236 3.82 9.57 -10.56
C PRO A 236 4.54 8.29 -10.09
N TYR A 237 3.78 7.28 -9.67
CA TYR A 237 4.35 5.97 -9.31
C TYR A 237 5.11 5.31 -10.46
N ASP A 238 4.69 5.56 -11.71
CA ASP A 238 5.40 5.13 -12.92
C ASP A 238 6.86 5.64 -12.95
N PHE A 239 7.13 6.82 -12.40
CA PHE A 239 8.51 7.30 -12.25
C PHE A 239 9.30 6.50 -11.22
N VAL A 240 8.68 6.12 -10.09
CA VAL A 240 9.33 5.32 -9.04
C VAL A 240 9.70 3.95 -9.58
N GLU A 241 8.82 3.32 -10.34
CA GLU A 241 9.08 2.05 -11.03
C GLU A 241 10.24 2.18 -12.02
N LEU A 242 10.21 3.20 -12.90
CA LEU A 242 11.31 3.46 -13.84
C LEU A 242 12.64 3.67 -13.09
N TYR A 243 12.61 4.47 -12.03
CA TYR A 243 13.80 4.86 -11.30
C TYR A 243 14.41 3.69 -10.55
N THR A 244 13.61 3.01 -9.73
CA THR A 244 14.08 1.96 -8.83
C THR A 244 14.29 0.63 -9.57
N GLY A 245 13.40 0.32 -10.51
CA GLY A 245 13.42 -0.91 -11.28
C GLY A 245 14.50 -0.93 -12.36
N TRP A 246 14.85 0.23 -12.92
CA TRP A 246 15.81 0.32 -14.02
C TRP A 246 16.95 1.32 -13.78
N CYS A 247 16.68 2.61 -13.54
CA CYS A 247 17.74 3.64 -13.51
C CYS A 247 18.79 3.43 -12.40
N LEU A 248 18.38 2.94 -11.23
CA LEU A 248 19.30 2.65 -10.11
C LEU A 248 20.19 1.44 -10.37
N GLN A 249 19.83 0.58 -11.32
CA GLN A 249 20.61 -0.62 -11.69
C GLN A 249 21.71 -0.31 -12.72
N LEU A 250 21.68 0.88 -13.34
CA LEU A 250 22.64 1.31 -14.35
C LEU A 250 23.98 1.75 -13.75
N SER A 251 25.06 1.54 -14.49
CA SER A 251 26.34 2.20 -14.23
C SER A 251 26.19 3.73 -14.40
N ASP A 252 27.15 4.49 -13.85
CA ASP A 252 27.14 5.95 -14.03
C ASP A 252 27.28 6.33 -15.51
N GLU A 253 28.10 5.60 -16.29
CA GLU A 253 28.24 5.81 -17.74
C GLU A 253 26.93 5.54 -18.49
N GLU A 254 26.24 4.43 -18.18
CA GLU A 254 24.95 4.08 -18.78
C GLU A 254 23.87 5.12 -18.45
N ARG A 255 23.83 5.57 -17.19
CA ARG A 255 22.89 6.61 -16.75
C ARG A 255 23.16 7.93 -17.47
N GLN A 256 24.44 8.34 -17.59
CA GLN A 256 24.78 9.54 -18.36
C GLN A 256 24.40 9.38 -19.82
N SER A 257 24.69 8.24 -20.46
CA SER A 257 24.30 7.99 -21.84
C SER A 257 22.77 8.07 -22.03
N PHE A 258 21.99 7.53 -21.09
CA PHE A 258 20.54 7.65 -21.11
C PHE A 258 20.10 9.11 -21.02
N LEU A 259 20.62 9.88 -20.05
CA LEU A 259 20.27 11.30 -19.88
C LEU A 259 20.63 12.16 -21.10
N HIS A 260 21.73 11.86 -21.79
CA HIS A 260 22.10 12.54 -23.04
C HIS A 260 21.22 12.15 -24.23
N SER A 261 20.56 10.98 -24.19
CA SER A 261 19.63 10.53 -25.23
C SER A 261 18.23 11.14 -25.12
N LEU A 262 17.91 11.73 -23.96
CA LEU A 262 16.61 12.37 -23.70
C LEU A 262 16.52 13.73 -24.39
N SER A 263 15.30 14.09 -24.82
CA SER A 263 14.97 15.47 -25.15
C SER A 263 15.17 16.39 -23.93
N SER A 264 15.34 17.70 -24.17
CA SER A 264 15.54 18.70 -23.11
C SER A 264 14.41 18.65 -22.07
N ASP A 265 13.17 18.54 -22.52
CA ASP A 265 11.99 18.53 -21.65
C ASP A 265 11.89 17.22 -20.85
N ALA A 266 12.18 16.07 -21.48
CA ALA A 266 12.26 14.78 -20.79
C ALA A 266 13.34 14.76 -19.71
N ARG A 267 14.52 15.33 -20.01
CA ARG A 267 15.62 15.44 -19.05
C ARG A 267 15.26 16.33 -17.87
N GLN A 268 14.63 17.49 -18.12
CA GLN A 268 14.18 18.37 -17.05
C GLN A 268 13.12 17.69 -16.16
N GLN A 269 12.17 16.96 -16.76
CA GLN A 269 11.17 16.20 -16.00
C GLN A 269 11.83 15.09 -15.17
N TYR A 270 12.76 14.35 -15.75
CA TYR A 270 13.52 13.31 -15.05
C TYR A 270 14.26 13.87 -13.82
N GLU A 271 15.02 14.95 -13.99
CA GLU A 271 15.79 15.57 -12.90
C GLU A 271 14.86 16.04 -11.78
N LYS A 272 13.74 16.70 -12.12
CA LYS A 272 12.72 17.14 -11.17
C LYS A 272 12.12 15.96 -10.37
N TYR A 273 11.70 14.90 -11.05
CA TYR A 273 11.06 13.76 -10.40
C TYR A 273 12.07 12.92 -9.60
N LYS A 274 13.30 12.77 -10.09
CA LYS A 274 14.40 12.12 -9.37
C LYS A 274 14.64 12.83 -8.04
N ASP A 275 14.80 14.15 -8.05
CA ASP A 275 15.08 14.91 -6.84
C ASP A 275 13.93 14.82 -5.83
N ALA A 276 12.68 14.89 -6.29
CA ALA A 276 11.51 14.72 -5.42
C ALA A 276 11.42 13.29 -4.83
N CYS A 277 11.71 12.27 -5.64
CA CYS A 277 11.72 10.86 -5.25
C CYS A 277 12.81 10.56 -4.20
N GLU A 278 14.04 11.00 -4.44
CA GLU A 278 15.16 10.84 -3.51
C GLU A 278 14.98 11.65 -2.22
N ASN A 279 14.39 12.85 -2.31
CA ASN A 279 14.08 13.65 -1.13
C ASN A 279 13.03 12.95 -0.26
N THR A 280 12.00 12.34 -0.86
CA THR A 280 11.01 11.53 -0.14
C THR A 280 11.65 10.32 0.53
N HIS A 281 12.45 9.56 -0.21
CA HIS A 281 13.22 8.43 0.32
C HIS A 281 14.08 8.85 1.52
N ARG A 282 14.89 9.91 1.37
CA ARG A 282 15.78 10.40 2.43
C ARG A 282 15.01 10.85 3.67
N ARG A 283 13.90 11.57 3.49
CA ARG A 283 13.02 12.03 4.58
C ARG A 283 12.44 10.84 5.35
N ASN A 284 12.05 9.78 4.64
CA ASN A 284 11.36 8.63 5.22
C ASN A 284 12.29 7.46 5.60
N ALA A 285 13.59 7.51 5.26
CA ALA A 285 14.55 6.41 5.46
C ALA A 285 14.64 5.92 6.91
N HIS A 286 14.32 6.77 7.88
CA HIS A 286 14.23 6.40 9.30
C HIS A 286 13.13 5.37 9.61
N LYS A 287 12.11 5.24 8.76
CA LYS A 287 11.02 4.27 8.89
C LYS A 287 11.43 2.86 8.46
N LEU A 288 12.35 2.75 7.50
CA LEU A 288 12.91 1.47 7.03
C LEU A 288 13.78 0.77 8.07
N ARG A 289 14.17 1.50 9.12
CA ARG A 289 14.96 0.95 10.24
C ARG A 289 14.05 0.69 11.43
N GLY A 290 14.33 -0.40 12.14
CA GLY A 290 13.76 -0.68 13.46
C GLY A 290 14.22 0.35 14.51
N PRO A 291 13.95 0.10 15.80
CA PRO A 291 14.54 0.87 16.88
C PRO A 291 16.07 0.91 16.77
N ILE A 292 16.67 2.09 16.94
CA ILE A 292 18.13 2.27 16.93
C ILE A 292 18.64 2.08 18.37
N ASN A 293 19.64 1.23 18.54
CA ASN A 293 20.43 1.18 19.77
C ASN A 293 21.62 2.15 19.62
N LEU A 294 21.72 3.18 20.48
CA LEU A 294 22.76 4.20 20.46
C LEU A 294 23.96 3.83 21.33
#